data_AF-A0A651DJD8-F1
#
_entry.id   AF-A0A651DJD8-F1
#
_cell.length_a   1.000
_cell.length_b   1.000
_cell.length_c   1.000
_cell.angle_alpha   90.00
_cell.angle_beta   90.00
_cell.angle_gamma   90.00
#
_symmetry.space_group_name_H-M   'P 1'
#
loop_
_entity.id
_entity.type
_entity.pdbx_description
1 polymer ?
#
loop_
_entity_poly.entity_id
_entity_poly.type
_entity_poly.pdbx_seq_one_letter_code
_entity_poly.pdbx_strand_id
1 'polypeptide(L)'
;MRSARLAQGVIIVVLLIALGFTSTAAFAYWQDVTSLGNVQIEFSGEDATLEIVELHETFTGKLVPEGRAYFTDEVEEVVLQYQVSISRELARTMNLIVEATQVLIEGDDTYAHLVEITIDGSKNKVVRDIFNELVVVTVTVRLIEPIDAAEAALLGLDPERVNVEDSVAAYHAIKGKTVTITLGFGVQPKTNGN
;
A
#
# COMPACT_ATOMS: atom_id res chain seq x y z
N MET A 1 48.52 5.90 12.75
CA MET A 1 47.33 6.78 12.56
C MET A 1 46.91 7.01 11.10
N ARG A 2 47.80 6.92 10.08
CA ARG A 2 47.42 7.07 8.67
C ARG A 2 46.72 5.84 8.05
N SER A 3 47.06 4.63 8.49
CA SER A 3 46.47 3.37 7.98
C SER A 3 45.00 3.17 8.36
N ALA A 4 44.59 3.60 9.56
CA ALA A 4 43.19 3.49 10.01
C ALA A 4 42.23 4.36 9.19
N ARG A 5 42.64 5.58 8.81
CA ARG A 5 41.84 6.49 7.98
C ARG A 5 41.70 5.99 6.53
N LEU A 6 42.74 5.33 6.00
CA LEU A 6 42.70 4.69 4.69
C LEU A 6 41.78 3.46 4.68
N ALA A 7 41.85 2.61 5.71
CA ALA A 7 40.97 1.46 5.84
C ALA A 7 39.48 1.87 5.96
N GLN A 8 39.20 2.95 6.70
CA GLN A 8 37.84 3.47 6.87
C GLN A 8 37.27 4.04 5.55
N GLY A 9 38.09 4.71 4.74
CA GLY A 9 37.69 5.18 3.41
C GLY A 9 37.35 4.04 2.44
N VAL A 10 38.12 2.95 2.46
CA VAL A 10 37.87 1.77 1.63
C VAL A 10 36.56 1.08 2.02
N ILE A 11 36.29 0.94 3.32
CA ILE A 11 35.04 0.33 3.82
C ILE A 11 33.82 1.15 3.36
N ILE A 12 33.89 2.49 3.43
CA ILE A 12 32.78 3.35 2.99
C ILE A 12 32.49 3.17 1.50
N VAL A 13 33.53 3.09 0.66
CA VAL A 13 33.35 2.89 -0.79
C VAL A 13 32.74 1.51 -1.09
N VAL A 14 33.17 0.46 -0.40
CA VAL A 14 32.58 -0.88 -0.55
C VAL A 14 31.11 -0.90 -0.13
N LEU A 15 30.75 -0.20 0.95
CA LEU A 15 29.37 -0.08 1.41
C LEU A 15 28.48 0.67 0.41
N LEU A 16 28.98 1.75 -0.20
CA LEU A 16 28.24 2.51 -1.22
C LEU A 16 28.02 1.70 -2.51
N ILE A 17 29.01 0.90 -2.91
CA ILE A 17 28.88 -0.03 -4.04
C ILE A 17 27.84 -1.10 -3.71
N ALA A 18 27.90 -1.70 -2.52
CA ALA A 18 26.92 -2.70 -2.07
C ALA A 18 25.49 -2.12 -2.02
N LEU A 19 25.32 -0.89 -1.52
CA LEU A 19 24.05 -0.17 -1.52
C LEU A 19 23.50 0.02 -2.94
N GLY A 20 24.35 0.43 -3.89
CA GLY A 20 23.98 0.57 -5.30
C GLY A 20 23.51 -0.73 -5.95
N PHE A 21 24.09 -1.87 -5.58
CA PHE A 21 23.64 -3.19 -6.05
C PHE A 21 22.37 -3.67 -5.36
N THR A 22 22.13 -3.33 -4.09
CA THR A 22 20.87 -3.69 -3.42
C THR A 22 19.68 -2.89 -3.94
N SER A 23 19.87 -1.63 -4.34
CA SER A 23 18.78 -0.80 -4.90
C SER A 23 18.30 -1.27 -6.27
N THR A 24 19.18 -1.80 -7.12
CA THR A 24 18.81 -2.28 -8.46
C THR A 24 18.08 -3.63 -8.41
N ALA A 25 18.44 -4.51 -7.47
CA ALA A 25 17.73 -5.78 -7.27
C ALA A 25 16.30 -5.59 -6.73
N ALA A 26 16.08 -4.61 -5.86
CA ALA A 26 14.74 -4.24 -5.43
C ALA A 26 13.92 -3.70 -6.62
N PHE A 27 14.51 -2.84 -7.46
CA PHE A 27 13.83 -2.28 -8.64
C PHE A 27 13.42 -3.34 -9.69
N ALA A 28 14.23 -4.38 -9.90
CA ALA A 28 13.91 -5.46 -10.83
C ALA A 28 12.74 -6.35 -10.37
N TYR A 29 12.44 -6.41 -9.07
CA TYR A 29 11.26 -7.10 -8.56
C TYR A 29 9.94 -6.35 -8.85
N TRP A 30 10.01 -5.03 -9.08
CA TRP A 30 8.85 -4.13 -9.20
C TRP A 30 8.58 -3.61 -10.62
N GLN A 31 9.32 -4.07 -11.63
CA GLN A 31 9.36 -3.42 -12.94
C GLN A 31 8.18 -3.71 -13.88
N ASP A 32 6.93 -3.71 -13.41
CA ASP A 32 5.75 -3.33 -14.21
C ASP A 32 4.46 -3.42 -13.39
N VAL A 33 4.28 -2.50 -12.45
CA VAL A 33 2.95 -2.29 -11.85
C VAL A 33 2.65 -0.80 -11.80
N THR A 34 2.47 -0.21 -12.99
CA THR A 34 1.84 1.10 -13.13
C THR A 34 0.76 1.01 -14.20
N SER A 35 -0.47 1.35 -13.81
CA SER A 35 -1.69 1.43 -14.64
C SER A 35 -2.40 0.10 -14.96
N LEU A 36 -3.60 -0.03 -14.37
CA LEU A 36 -4.83 -0.63 -14.92
C LEU A 36 -4.67 -1.35 -16.28
N GLY A 37 -4.69 -2.68 -16.25
CA GLY A 37 -4.82 -3.55 -17.42
C GLY A 37 -3.64 -4.51 -17.63
N ASN A 38 -3.96 -5.81 -17.64
CA ASN A 38 -3.13 -6.97 -18.01
C ASN A 38 -1.62 -6.83 -17.77
N VAL A 39 -1.15 -7.30 -16.61
CA VAL A 39 0.29 -7.43 -16.35
C VAL A 39 0.76 -8.77 -16.93
N GLN A 40 1.65 -8.70 -17.93
CA GLN A 40 2.29 -9.87 -18.54
C GLN A 40 3.64 -10.07 -17.84
N ILE A 41 3.75 -11.10 -17.00
CA ILE A 41 4.98 -11.40 -16.26
C ILE A 41 5.70 -12.55 -16.97
N GLU A 42 6.88 -12.25 -17.53
CA GLU A 42 7.73 -13.25 -18.17
C GLU A 42 8.51 -14.02 -17.09
N PHE A 43 8.06 -15.24 -16.79
CA PHE A 43 8.83 -16.17 -15.96
C PHE A 43 9.67 -17.07 -16.86
N SER A 44 10.84 -17.50 -16.40
CA SER A 44 11.83 -18.32 -17.13
C SER A 44 11.25 -19.52 -17.90
N GLY A 45 10.67 -19.26 -19.09
CA GLY A 45 10.08 -20.24 -19.99
C GLY A 45 8.54 -20.25 -20.12
N GLU A 46 7.77 -19.48 -19.35
CA GLU A 46 6.30 -19.44 -19.45
C GLU A 46 5.75 -18.03 -19.15
N ASP A 47 5.03 -17.44 -20.11
CA ASP A 47 4.37 -16.14 -19.97
C ASP A 47 3.11 -16.29 -19.11
N ALA A 48 3.14 -15.70 -17.92
CA ALA A 48 2.02 -15.69 -17.01
C ALA A 48 1.30 -14.35 -17.07
N THR A 49 0.04 -14.35 -17.47
CA THR A 49 -0.78 -13.13 -17.40
C THR A 49 -1.58 -13.12 -16.11
N LEU A 50 -1.40 -12.07 -15.31
CA LEU A 50 -2.28 -11.75 -14.18
C LEU A 50 -3.39 -10.84 -14.70
N GLU A 51 -4.62 -11.30 -14.61
CA GLU A 51 -5.80 -10.54 -15.01
C GLU A 51 -6.48 -9.96 -13.76
N ILE A 52 -6.79 -8.68 -13.79
CA ILE A 52 -7.38 -7.94 -12.67
C ILE A 52 -8.63 -7.23 -13.20
N VAL A 53 -9.77 -7.53 -12.59
CA VAL A 53 -11.08 -6.96 -12.95
C VAL A 53 -11.67 -6.26 -11.74
N GLU A 54 -12.07 -5.00 -11.89
CA GLU A 54 -12.78 -4.26 -10.86
C GLU A 54 -14.23 -4.77 -10.74
N LEU A 55 -14.65 -5.13 -9.53
CA LEU A 55 -16.01 -5.59 -9.23
C LEU A 55 -16.88 -4.53 -8.56
N HIS A 56 -16.34 -3.34 -8.33
CA HIS A 56 -17.02 -2.23 -7.67
C HIS A 56 -17.43 -1.17 -8.69
N GLU A 57 -18.50 -0.42 -8.38
CA GLU A 57 -18.86 0.77 -9.14
C GLU A 57 -17.94 1.93 -8.78
N THR A 58 -17.80 2.90 -9.69
CA THR A 58 -17.06 4.13 -9.42
C THR A 58 -17.67 4.84 -8.21
N PHE A 59 -16.87 5.02 -7.16
CA PHE A 59 -17.28 5.77 -5.98
C PHE A 59 -17.47 7.25 -6.33
N THR A 60 -18.62 7.83 -5.95
CA THR A 60 -18.99 9.22 -6.27
C THR A 60 -19.22 10.09 -5.03
N GLY A 61 -19.02 9.54 -3.83
CA GLY A 61 -19.16 10.28 -2.57
C GLY A 61 -17.90 11.00 -2.12
N LYS A 62 -17.91 11.51 -0.89
CA LYS A 62 -16.77 12.14 -0.22
C LYS A 62 -16.34 11.29 0.96
N LEU A 63 -15.09 10.85 0.95
CA LEU A 63 -14.48 10.22 2.11
C LEU A 63 -14.19 11.32 3.16
N VAL A 64 -14.68 11.12 4.38
CA VAL A 64 -14.46 12.00 5.52
C VAL A 64 -13.90 11.22 6.70
N PRO A 65 -13.26 11.90 7.67
CA PRO A 65 -12.72 11.20 8.83
C PRO A 65 -13.81 10.50 9.64
N GLU A 66 -13.42 9.44 10.35
CA GLU A 66 -14.29 8.66 11.24
C GLU A 66 -15.07 9.56 12.22
N GLY A 67 -16.36 9.28 12.41
CA GLY A 67 -17.27 10.06 13.24
C GLY A 67 -17.69 11.42 12.66
N ARG A 68 -17.30 11.75 11.43
CA ARG A 68 -17.52 13.06 10.80
C ARG A 68 -18.39 13.02 9.54
N ALA A 69 -19.05 11.90 9.23
CA ALA A 69 -20.07 11.83 8.18
C ALA A 69 -21.41 12.38 8.67
N TYR A 70 -21.78 13.59 8.23
CA TYR A 70 -23.04 14.25 8.60
C TYR A 70 -24.01 14.39 7.43
N PHE A 71 -23.53 14.27 6.18
CA PHE A 71 -24.32 14.43 4.97
C PHE A 71 -24.44 13.11 4.19
N THR A 72 -25.48 13.00 3.35
CA THR A 72 -25.78 11.78 2.59
C THR A 72 -24.70 11.40 1.57
N ASP A 73 -23.90 12.34 1.10
CA ASP A 73 -22.77 12.11 0.18
C ASP A 73 -21.45 11.84 0.90
N GLU A 74 -21.42 11.88 2.24
CA GLU A 74 -20.23 11.61 3.04
C GLU A 74 -20.22 10.15 3.53
N VAL A 75 -19.06 9.50 3.40
CA VAL A 75 -18.82 8.15 3.92
C VAL A 75 -17.50 8.16 4.70
N GLU A 76 -17.39 7.27 5.68
CA GLU A 76 -16.18 7.10 6.49
C GLU A 76 -15.33 5.91 6.01
N GLU A 77 -15.91 5.10 5.13
CA GLU A 77 -15.31 3.89 4.60
C GLU A 77 -15.70 3.70 3.13
N VAL A 78 -14.73 3.33 2.31
CA VAL A 78 -14.92 2.89 0.92
C VAL A 78 -14.40 1.47 0.80
N VAL A 79 -15.21 0.59 0.24
CA VAL A 79 -14.86 -0.81 -0.03
C VAL A 79 -14.73 -1.01 -1.53
N LEU A 80 -13.54 -1.41 -1.96
CA LEU A 80 -13.20 -1.70 -3.35
C LEU A 80 -12.98 -3.20 -3.48
N GLN A 81 -13.59 -3.82 -4.48
CA GLN A 81 -13.42 -5.24 -4.76
C GLN A 81 -12.74 -5.45 -6.11
N TYR A 82 -11.76 -6.34 -6.12
CA TYR A 82 -11.00 -6.72 -7.30
C TYR A 82 -11.05 -8.24 -7.46
N GLN A 83 -11.41 -8.72 -8.64
CA GLN A 83 -11.22 -10.09 -9.03
C GLN A 83 -9.83 -10.24 -9.65
N VAL A 84 -9.04 -11.17 -9.14
CA VAL A 84 -7.71 -11.46 -9.65
C VAL A 84 -7.68 -12.90 -10.15
N SER A 85 -7.24 -13.10 -11.39
CA SER A 85 -7.10 -14.42 -11.99
C SER A 85 -5.72 -14.67 -12.59
N ILE A 86 -5.28 -15.93 -12.51
CA ILE A 86 -4.02 -16.43 -13.05
C ILE A 86 -4.22 -17.83 -13.65
N SER A 87 -3.31 -18.28 -14.51
CA SER A 87 -3.35 -19.63 -15.06
C SER A 87 -3.32 -20.71 -13.96
N ARG A 88 -4.05 -21.80 -14.20
CA ARG A 88 -4.19 -22.96 -13.28
C ARG A 88 -2.85 -23.53 -12.83
N GLU A 89 -1.88 -23.58 -13.72
CA GLU A 89 -0.58 -24.20 -13.46
C GLU A 89 0.21 -23.39 -12.44
N LEU A 90 0.16 -22.06 -12.57
CA LEU A 90 0.82 -21.11 -11.66
C LEU A 90 0.05 -20.92 -10.36
N ALA A 91 -1.28 -20.97 -10.38
CA ALA A 91 -2.09 -20.86 -9.17
C ALA A 91 -1.73 -21.90 -8.10
N ARG A 92 -1.20 -23.05 -8.53
CA ARG A 92 -0.78 -24.14 -7.63
C ARG A 92 0.56 -23.85 -6.95
N THR A 93 1.46 -23.14 -7.61
CA THR A 93 2.85 -22.93 -7.18
C THR A 93 3.10 -21.53 -6.64
N MET A 94 2.18 -20.59 -6.82
CA MET A 94 2.33 -19.19 -6.47
C MET A 94 1.35 -18.73 -5.39
N ASN A 95 1.75 -17.74 -4.63
CA ASN A 95 0.89 -16.91 -3.79
C ASN A 95 0.65 -15.57 -4.49
N LEU A 96 -0.56 -15.03 -4.35
CA LEU A 96 -0.88 -13.65 -4.70
C LEU A 96 -0.35 -12.72 -3.61
N ILE A 97 0.24 -11.62 -4.03
CA ILE A 97 0.62 -10.48 -3.21
C ILE A 97 -0.21 -9.30 -3.67
N VAL A 98 -0.86 -8.63 -2.73
CA VAL A 98 -1.50 -7.34 -2.98
C VAL A 98 -1.00 -6.35 -1.93
N GLU A 99 -0.58 -5.17 -2.36
CA GLU A 99 0.05 -4.17 -1.50
C GLU A 99 -0.35 -2.75 -1.92
N ALA A 100 -0.65 -1.88 -0.96
CA ALA A 100 -0.76 -0.45 -1.21
C ALA A 100 0.64 0.16 -1.25
N THR A 101 1.07 0.61 -2.42
CA THR A 101 2.44 1.12 -2.65
C THR A 101 2.53 2.63 -2.54
N GLN A 102 1.42 3.34 -2.76
CA GLN A 102 1.37 4.80 -2.66
C GLN A 102 -0.02 5.27 -2.23
N VAL A 103 -0.05 6.31 -1.41
CA VAL A 103 -1.28 6.98 -0.97
C VAL A 103 -1.04 8.49 -1.04
N LEU A 104 -1.92 9.20 -1.74
CA LEU A 104 -1.86 10.65 -1.93
C LEU A 104 -3.23 11.26 -1.64
N ILE A 105 -3.24 12.44 -1.05
CA ILE A 105 -4.43 13.28 -0.87
C ILE A 105 -4.21 14.54 -1.71
N GLU A 106 -5.04 14.74 -2.74
CA GLU A 106 -4.85 15.80 -3.75
C GLU A 106 -3.44 15.81 -4.38
N GLY A 107 -2.81 14.63 -4.48
CA GLY A 107 -1.47 14.47 -5.05
C GLY A 107 -0.30 14.67 -4.07
N ASP A 108 -0.58 14.90 -2.79
CA ASP A 108 0.41 15.12 -1.73
C ASP A 108 0.38 13.99 -0.68
N ASP A 109 1.53 13.62 -0.12
CA ASP A 109 1.67 12.52 0.85
C ASP A 109 1.80 12.98 2.31
N THR A 110 1.76 14.28 2.60
CA THR A 110 1.94 14.87 3.95
C THR A 110 1.01 14.25 4.99
N TYR A 111 -0.22 13.91 4.60
CA TYR A 111 -1.23 13.30 5.46
C TYR A 111 -1.60 11.87 5.04
N ALA A 112 -0.76 11.20 4.25
CA ALA A 112 -1.00 9.85 3.78
C ALA A 112 -1.17 8.83 4.93
N HIS A 113 -0.51 9.07 6.07
CA HIS A 113 -0.64 8.21 7.27
C HIS A 113 -2.02 8.26 7.92
N LEU A 114 -2.85 9.26 7.60
CA LEU A 114 -4.23 9.34 8.06
C LEU A 114 -5.17 8.50 7.18
N VAL A 115 -4.71 7.96 6.07
CA VAL A 115 -5.49 7.02 5.25
C VAL A 115 -5.16 5.60 5.72
N GLU A 116 -6.14 4.93 6.29
CA GLU A 116 -6.03 3.52 6.63
C GLU A 116 -6.49 2.66 5.45
N ILE A 117 -5.63 1.73 5.04
CA ILE A 117 -5.93 0.76 3.98
C ILE A 117 -5.78 -0.64 4.56
N THR A 118 -6.83 -1.44 4.42
CA THR A 118 -6.78 -2.87 4.70
C THR A 118 -7.10 -3.67 3.44
N ILE A 119 -6.39 -4.77 3.25
CA ILE A 119 -6.51 -5.67 2.12
C ILE A 119 -6.81 -7.05 2.68
N ASP A 120 -8.02 -7.55 2.43
CA ASP A 120 -8.59 -8.74 3.08
C ASP A 120 -8.45 -8.69 4.62
N GLY A 121 -8.63 -7.49 5.20
CA GLY A 121 -8.50 -7.24 6.63
C GLY A 121 -7.06 -7.10 7.15
N SER A 122 -6.03 -7.26 6.30
CA SER A 122 -4.63 -7.06 6.67
C SER A 122 -4.17 -5.65 6.29
N LYS A 123 -3.44 -4.97 7.19
CA LYS A 123 -3.00 -3.57 6.95
C LYS A 123 -1.99 -3.50 5.79
N ASN A 124 -2.30 -2.66 4.79
CA ASN A 124 -1.48 -2.29 3.63
C ASN A 124 -1.00 -3.43 2.70
N LYS A 125 -0.97 -4.69 3.14
CA LYS A 125 -0.45 -5.82 2.37
C LYS A 125 -1.10 -7.12 2.78
N VAL A 126 -1.36 -7.98 1.81
CA VAL A 126 -1.71 -9.39 2.03
C VAL A 126 -0.87 -10.28 1.12
N VAL A 127 -0.49 -11.44 1.64
CA VAL A 127 0.04 -12.54 0.86
C VAL A 127 -0.90 -13.72 1.09
N ARG A 128 -1.49 -14.24 0.03
CA ARG A 128 -2.46 -15.33 0.14
C ARG A 128 -2.35 -16.32 -1.00
N ASP A 129 -2.85 -17.51 -0.76
CA ASP A 129 -2.96 -18.52 -1.79
C ASP A 129 -4.01 -18.11 -2.84
N ILE A 130 -3.67 -18.27 -4.12
CA ILE A 130 -4.54 -18.03 -5.28
C ILE A 130 -5.10 -19.35 -5.86
N PHE A 131 -5.04 -20.45 -5.08
CA PHE A 131 -5.38 -21.83 -5.43
C PHE A 131 -6.58 -22.03 -6.38
N ASN A 132 -7.57 -21.16 -6.34
CA ASN A 132 -8.81 -21.25 -7.09
C ASN A 132 -8.77 -20.67 -8.51
N GLU A 133 -7.59 -20.35 -9.09
CA GLU A 133 -7.42 -19.62 -10.38
C GLU A 133 -8.00 -18.20 -10.40
N LEU A 134 -8.97 -17.93 -9.53
CA LEU A 134 -9.74 -16.71 -9.39
C LEU A 134 -9.96 -16.47 -7.90
N VAL A 135 -9.58 -15.28 -7.45
CA VAL A 135 -9.80 -14.83 -6.07
C VAL A 135 -10.37 -13.42 -6.07
N VAL A 136 -11.24 -13.14 -5.09
CA VAL A 136 -11.71 -11.78 -4.83
C VAL A 136 -10.89 -11.20 -3.69
N VAL A 137 -10.34 -10.01 -3.93
CA VAL A 137 -9.59 -9.20 -2.98
C VAL A 137 -10.45 -8.02 -2.59
N THR A 138 -10.63 -7.82 -1.29
CA THR A 138 -11.37 -6.68 -0.75
C THR A 138 -10.39 -5.67 -0.17
N VAL A 139 -10.43 -4.45 -0.68
CA VAL A 139 -9.64 -3.32 -0.19
C VAL A 139 -10.58 -2.35 0.51
N THR A 140 -10.38 -2.12 1.79
CA THR A 140 -11.15 -1.17 2.57
C THR A 140 -10.28 0.05 2.87
N VAL A 141 -10.80 1.23 2.57
CA VAL A 141 -10.14 2.52 2.73
C VAL A 141 -10.93 3.36 3.73
N ARG A 142 -10.25 3.87 4.76
CA ARG A 142 -10.83 4.73 5.80
C ARG A 142 -9.94 5.94 6.05
N LEU A 143 -10.53 7.02 6.54
CA LEU A 143 -9.78 8.22 6.93
C LEU A 143 -9.81 8.35 8.46
N ILE A 144 -8.63 8.31 9.06
CA ILE A 144 -8.42 8.44 10.50
C ILE A 144 -8.66 9.90 10.90
N GLU A 145 -9.33 10.12 12.02
CA GLU A 145 -9.48 11.45 12.59
C GLU A 145 -8.11 12.03 13.00
N PRO A 146 -7.73 13.21 12.49
CA PRO A 146 -6.53 13.88 12.93
C PRO A 146 -6.72 14.36 14.38
N ILE A 147 -5.75 14.04 15.25
CA ILE A 147 -5.77 14.38 16.67
C ILE A 147 -4.40 14.95 17.05
N ASP A 148 -4.40 16.15 17.64
CA ASP A 148 -3.20 16.77 18.19
C ASP A 148 -3.11 16.59 19.72
N ALA A 149 -1.97 16.96 20.28
CA ALA A 149 -1.70 16.78 21.71
C ALA A 149 -2.63 17.63 22.60
N ALA A 150 -3.07 18.80 22.15
CA ALA A 150 -3.94 19.68 22.93
C ALA A 150 -5.37 19.12 22.99
N GLU A 151 -5.87 18.64 21.86
CA GLU A 151 -7.16 17.95 21.75
C GLU A 151 -7.17 16.65 22.55
N ALA A 152 -6.13 15.83 22.43
CA ALA A 152 -6.01 14.61 23.22
C ALA A 152 -6.04 14.89 24.73
N ALA A 153 -5.31 15.92 25.19
CA ALA A 153 -5.31 16.32 26.60
C ALA A 153 -6.67 16.86 27.08
N LEU A 154 -7.35 17.66 26.24
CA LEU A 154 -8.66 18.24 26.56
C LEU A 154 -9.74 17.16 26.67
N LEU A 155 -9.71 16.17 25.78
CA LEU A 155 -10.69 15.09 25.70
C LEU A 155 -10.33 13.88 26.59
N GLY A 156 -9.18 13.89 27.25
CA GLY A 156 -8.71 12.77 28.06
C GLY A 156 -8.41 11.51 27.25
N LEU A 157 -7.97 11.68 26.01
CA LEU A 157 -7.59 10.57 25.12
C LEU A 157 -6.19 10.06 25.47
N ASP A 158 -5.93 8.81 25.09
CA ASP A 158 -4.58 8.23 25.18
C ASP A 158 -3.60 9.04 24.31
N PRO A 159 -2.44 9.46 24.83
CA PRO A 159 -1.39 10.14 24.05
C PRO A 159 -0.95 9.37 22.80
N GLU A 160 -1.07 8.04 22.77
CA GLU A 160 -0.76 7.24 21.58
C GLU A 160 -1.72 7.48 20.40
N ARG A 161 -2.87 8.14 20.64
CA ARG A 161 -3.80 8.55 19.58
C ARG A 161 -3.37 9.82 18.85
N VAL A 162 -2.40 10.57 19.37
CA VAL A 162 -1.89 11.79 18.71
C VAL A 162 -1.19 11.38 17.42
N ASN A 163 -1.68 11.90 16.29
CA ASN A 163 -1.21 11.52 14.95
C ASN A 163 -0.83 12.72 14.07
N VAL A 164 -1.05 13.95 14.55
CA VAL A 164 -0.66 15.19 13.87
C VAL A 164 -0.24 16.27 14.87
N GLU A 165 0.42 17.31 14.37
CA GLU A 165 0.80 18.48 15.17
C GLU A 165 -0.35 19.49 15.34
N ASP A 166 -1.21 19.63 14.32
CA ASP A 166 -2.38 20.54 14.29
C ASP A 166 -3.57 19.78 13.70
N SER A 167 -4.55 19.43 14.53
CA SER A 167 -5.70 18.64 14.10
C SER A 167 -6.64 19.41 13.17
N VAL A 168 -6.78 20.72 13.37
CA VAL A 168 -7.65 21.58 12.57
C VAL A 168 -7.10 21.75 11.16
N ALA A 169 -5.81 22.04 11.03
CA ALA A 169 -5.15 22.16 9.74
C ALA A 169 -5.20 20.85 8.96
N ALA A 170 -4.87 19.72 9.62
CA ALA A 170 -4.95 18.40 9.01
C ALA A 170 -6.38 18.05 8.57
N TYR A 171 -7.39 18.29 9.41
CA TYR A 171 -8.79 18.04 9.07
C TYR A 171 -9.22 18.77 7.80
N HIS A 172 -8.89 20.06 7.68
CA HIS A 172 -9.21 20.85 6.49
C HIS A 172 -8.42 20.40 5.25
N ALA A 173 -7.22 19.88 5.44
CA ALA A 173 -6.40 19.37 4.35
C ALA A 173 -6.93 18.05 3.77
N ILE A 174 -7.63 17.23 4.57
CA ILE A 174 -8.07 15.87 4.15
C ILE A 174 -9.57 15.75 3.88
N LYS A 175 -10.42 16.54 4.55
CA LYS A 175 -11.88 16.35 4.48
C LYS A 175 -12.41 16.54 3.06
N GLY A 176 -13.06 15.51 2.51
CA GLY A 176 -13.73 15.56 1.22
C GLY A 176 -12.79 15.82 0.04
N LYS A 177 -11.50 15.53 0.23
CA LYS A 177 -10.47 15.59 -0.80
C LYS A 177 -10.37 14.28 -1.57
N THR A 178 -9.78 14.35 -2.75
CA THR A 178 -9.51 13.17 -3.57
C THR A 178 -8.37 12.38 -2.95
N VAL A 179 -8.63 11.11 -2.62
CA VAL A 179 -7.61 10.17 -2.16
C VAL A 179 -7.24 9.27 -3.33
N THR A 180 -5.97 9.28 -3.72
CA THR A 180 -5.42 8.41 -4.77
C THR A 180 -4.60 7.32 -4.12
N ILE A 181 -4.93 6.06 -4.42
CA ILE A 181 -4.24 4.88 -3.90
C ILE A 181 -3.69 4.08 -5.07
N THR A 182 -2.41 3.74 -5.01
CA THR A 182 -1.77 2.83 -5.95
C THR A 182 -1.69 1.46 -5.30
N LEU A 183 -2.33 0.47 -5.93
CA LEU A 183 -2.27 -0.93 -5.52
C LEU A 183 -1.31 -1.69 -6.44
N GLY A 184 -0.36 -2.39 -5.83
CA GLY A 184 0.50 -3.36 -6.47
C GLY A 184 -0.10 -4.76 -6.37
N PHE A 185 -0.23 -5.44 -7.50
CA PHE A 185 -0.58 -6.86 -7.56
C PHE A 185 0.61 -7.62 -8.13
N GLY A 186 1.00 -8.70 -7.47
CA GLY A 186 2.12 -9.53 -7.88
C GLY A 186 1.96 -10.96 -7.41
N VAL A 187 2.86 -11.83 -7.85
CA VAL A 187 2.90 -13.22 -7.40
C VAL A 187 4.29 -13.61 -6.93
N GLN A 188 4.35 -14.55 -5.99
CA GLN A 188 5.60 -15.14 -5.56
C GLN A 188 5.48 -16.66 -5.39
N PRO A 189 6.56 -17.43 -5.57
CA PRO A 189 6.54 -18.86 -5.30
C PRO A 189 6.08 -19.16 -3.86
N LYS A 190 5.28 -20.21 -3.71
CA LYS A 190 4.97 -20.77 -2.40
C LYS A 190 6.28 -21.23 -1.76
N THR A 191 6.57 -20.70 -0.59
CA THR A 191 7.68 -21.21 0.22
C THR A 191 7.26 -22.58 0.72
N ASN A 192 7.83 -23.63 0.13
CA ASN A 192 7.74 -24.97 0.71
C ASN A 192 8.43 -24.89 2.07
N GLY A 193 7.66 -24.94 3.15
CA GLY A 193 8.22 -25.12 4.49
C GLY A 193 9.05 -26.40 4.49
N ASN A 194 10.35 -26.26 4.74
CA ASN A 194 11.17 -27.38 5.22
C ASN A 194 10.88 -27.59 6.71
#